data_AF-A0A6B3HB69-F1
#
_entry.id   AF-A0A6B3HB69-F1
#
_cell.length_a   1.000
_cell.length_b   1.000
_cell.length_c   1.000
_cell.angle_alpha   90.00
_cell.angle_beta   90.00
_cell.angle_gamma   90.00
#
_symmetry.space_group_name_H-M   'P 1'
#
loop_
_entity.id
_entity.type
_entity.pdbx_description
1 polymer ?
#
loop_
_entity_poly.entity_id
_entity_poly.type
_entity_poly.pdbx_seq_one_letter_code
_entity_poly.pdbx_strand_id
1 'polypeptide(L)' 'GDEVTECVGGGTALAPDDLGRRYETTCDPRLNRLQSLDLAFRVAELYTAARTAP' A
#
# COMPACT_ATOMS: atom_id res chain seq x y z
N GLY A 1 6.07 8.78 1.65
CA GLY A 1 6.73 7.49 1.89
C GLY A 1 7.80 7.25 0.85
N ASP A 2 8.71 6.33 1.15
CA ASP A 2 9.77 5.89 0.24
C ASP A 2 9.23 4.92 -0.82
N GLU A 3 9.99 4.75 -1.89
CA GLU A 3 9.67 3.83 -2.99
C GLU A 3 10.33 2.47 -2.77
N VAL A 4 9.89 1.77 -1.72
CA VAL A 4 10.40 0.45 -1.36
C VAL A 4 9.62 -0.67 -2.03
N THR A 5 10.21 -1.86 -2.06
CA THR A 5 9.61 -3.08 -2.61
C THR A 5 9.40 -4.09 -1.47
N GLU A 6 8.60 -3.73 -0.46
CA GLU A 6 8.47 -4.52 0.77
C GLU A 6 7.13 -5.27 0.86
N CYS A 7 6.04 -4.70 0.33
CA CYS A 7 4.73 -5.36 0.25
C CYS A 7 4.35 -5.71 -1.21
N VAL A 8 3.79 -6.90 -1.42
CA VAL A 8 3.26 -7.35 -2.72
C VAL A 8 1.92 -6.67 -3.07
N GLY A 9 1.60 -6.58 -4.36
CA GLY A 9 0.34 -6.01 -4.85
C GLY A 9 0.28 -4.48 -4.83
N GLY A 10 -0.92 -3.93 -4.59
CA GLY A 10 -1.22 -2.50 -4.74
C GLY A 10 -1.31 -2.04 -6.20
N GLY A 11 -1.45 -0.73 -6.43
CA GLY A 11 -1.61 -0.16 -7.78
C GLY A 11 -0.41 -0.38 -8.72
N THR A 12 0.78 -0.65 -8.18
CA THR A 12 1.98 -0.99 -8.96
C THR A 12 2.17 -2.48 -9.22
N ALA A 13 1.25 -3.33 -8.75
CA ALA A 13 1.23 -4.78 -8.96
C ALA A 13 2.57 -5.48 -8.61
N LEU A 14 3.16 -5.12 -7.47
CA LEU A 14 4.46 -5.64 -7.05
C LEU A 14 4.41 -7.18 -6.86
N ALA A 15 5.28 -7.92 -7.54
CA ALA A 15 5.37 -9.38 -7.44
C ALA A 15 6.32 -9.82 -6.31
N PRO A 16 6.21 -11.06 -5.79
CA PRO A 16 7.16 -11.58 -4.80
C PRO A 16 8.64 -11.49 -5.22
N ASP A 17 8.92 -11.71 -6.50
CA ASP A 17 10.27 -11.66 -7.07
C ASP A 17 10.85 -10.24 -7.10
N ASP A 18 10.01 -9.20 -7.00
CA ASP A 18 10.44 -7.81 -6.97
C ASP A 18 10.95 -7.39 -5.58
N LEU A 19 10.64 -8.15 -4.53
CA LEU A 19 10.88 -7.73 -3.14
C LEU A 19 12.35 -7.44 -2.86
N GLY A 20 13.26 -8.24 -3.43
CA GLY A 20 14.70 -8.09 -3.24
C GLY A 20 15.32 -6.84 -3.89
N ARG A 21 14.57 -6.07 -4.70
CA ARG A 21 15.12 -4.88 -5.39
C ARG A 21 15.42 -3.74 -4.43
N ARG A 22 14.56 -3.53 -3.44
CA ARG A 22 14.66 -2.42 -2.48
C ARG A 22 13.88 -2.70 -1.19
N TYR A 23 14.26 -3.77 -0.51
CA TYR A 23 13.77 -4.12 0.82
C TYR A 23 14.66 -3.46 1.89
N GLU A 24 14.15 -2.49 2.65
CA GLU A 24 14.98 -1.68 3.56
C GLU A 24 14.64 -1.89 5.05
N THR A 25 13.51 -2.50 5.38
CA THR A 25 13.09 -2.74 6.77
C THR A 25 13.73 -3.96 7.40
N THR A 26 14.05 -3.83 8.70
CA THR A 26 14.52 -4.93 9.55
C THR A 26 13.39 -5.73 10.21
N CYS A 27 12.21 -5.11 10.37
CA CYS A 27 11.04 -5.74 10.97
C CYS A 27 10.03 -6.11 9.87
N ASP A 28 8.79 -5.64 10.00
CA ASP A 28 7.73 -5.92 9.04
C ASP A 28 7.86 -5.07 7.77
N PRO A 29 7.44 -5.61 6.61
CA PRO A 29 7.42 -4.86 5.36
C PRO A 29 6.49 -3.65 5.44
N ARG A 30 6.95 -2.50 4.95
CA ARG A 30 6.12 -1.28 4.86
C ARG A 30 5.44 -1.17 3.50
N LEU A 31 4.29 -0.48 3.51
CA LEU A 31 3.70 0.03 2.29
C LEU A 31 4.63 1.08 1.66
N ASN A 32 4.83 0.98 0.35
CA ASN A 32 5.51 2.03 -0.39
C ASN A 32 4.61 3.27 -0.56
N ARG A 33 5.18 4.34 -1.13
CA ARG A 33 4.46 5.61 -1.36
C ARG A 33 3.12 5.45 -2.06
N LEU A 34 3.08 4.67 -3.15
CA LEU A 34 1.87 4.52 -3.97
C LEU A 34 0.83 3.65 -3.26
N GLN A 35 1.26 2.52 -2.69
CA GLN A 35 0.39 1.65 -1.87
C GLN A 35 -0.24 2.40 -0.70
N SER A 36 0.50 3.31 -0.06
CA SER A 36 -0.02 4.14 1.04
C SER A 36 -1.10 5.13 0.56
N LEU A 37 -0.94 5.71 -0.63
CA LEU A 37 -1.93 6.62 -1.22
C LEU A 37 -3.19 5.87 -1.65
N ASP A 38 -3.03 4.70 -2.28
CA ASP A 38 -4.14 3.83 -2.66
C ASP A 38 -4.98 3.46 -1.43
N LEU A 39 -4.33 3.06 -0.34
CA LEU A 39 -5.00 2.75 0.93
C LEU A 39 -5.73 3.97 1.49
N ALA A 40 -5.12 5.16 1.48
CA ALA A 40 -5.74 6.38 1.98
C ALA A 40 -7.03 6.73 1.21
N PHE A 41 -7.01 6.66 -0.13
CA PHE A 41 -8.20 6.87 -0.94
C PHE A 41 -9.26 5.81 -0.67
N ARG A 42 -8.86 4.53 -0.58
CA ARG A 42 -9.81 3.45 -0.30
C ARG A 42 -10.49 3.59 1.06
N VAL A 43 -9.75 3.99 2.09
CA VAL A 43 -10.31 4.28 3.42
C VAL A 43 -11.26 5.48 3.37
N ALA A 44 -10.93 6.55 2.62
CA ALA A 44 -11.81 7.69 2.44
C ALA A 44 -13.13 7.34 1.75
N GLU A 45 -13.08 6.47 0.72
CA GLU A 45 -14.28 5.92 0.07
C GLU A 45 -15.14 5.12 1.05
N LEU A 46 -14.52 4.20 1.81
CA LEU A 46 -15.22 3.39 2.81
C LEU A 46 -15.88 4.27 3.89
N TYR A 47 -15.17 5.28 4.37
CA TYR A 47 -15.70 6.23 5.34
C TYR A 47 -16.88 7.03 4.78
N THR A 48 -16.77 7.49 3.52
CA THR A 48 -17.86 8.22 2.84
C THR A 48 -19.08 7.31 2.67
N ALA A 49 -18.88 6.09 2.19
CA ALA A 49 -19.95 5.11 2.02
C ALA A 49 -20.65 4.78 3.35
N ALA A 50 -19.89 4.58 4.42
CA ALA A 50 -20.42 4.32 5.75
C ALA A 50 -21.24 5.50 6.31
N ARG A 51 -20.84 6.75 6.00
CA ARG A 51 -21.61 7.95 6.39
C ARG A 51 -22.93 8.10 5.66
N THR A 52 -23.03 7.60 4.43
CA THR A 52 -24.21 7.74 3.57
C THR A 52 -25.14 6.53 3.61
N ALA A 53 -24.75 5.46 4.31
CA ALA A 53 -25.60 4.29 4.50
C ALA A 53 -26.80 4.65 5.41
N PRO A 54 -28.03 4.22 5.03
CA PRO A 54 -29.25 4.52 5.79
C PRO A 54 -29.32 3.82 7.15
#